data_AF-A0A842Q633-F1
#
_entry.id   AF-A0A842Q633-F1
#
_cell.length_a   1.000
_cell.length_b   1.000
_cell.length_c   1.000
_cell.angle_alpha   90.00
_cell.angle_beta   90.00
_cell.angle_gamma   90.00
#
_symmetry.space_group_name_H-M   'P 1'
#
loop_
_entity.id
_entity.type
_entity.pdbx_description
1 polymer ?
#
loop_
_entity_poly.entity_id
_entity_poly.type
_entity_poly.pdbx_seq_one_letter_code
_entity_poly.pdbx_strand_id
1 'polypeptide(L)' 'MADSNTAPLCNDCRDRVAEIFQVNGEYCLRCWQEKTYPDVKTNSI' A
#
# COMPACT_ATOMS: atom_id res chain seq x y z
N MET A 1 -9.71 -19.90 13.51
CA MET A 1 -8.87 -18.97 14.30
C MET A 1 -7.90 -18.30 13.35
N ALA A 2 -8.09 -17.01 13.04
CA ALA A 2 -7.12 -16.25 12.26
C ALA A 2 -6.08 -15.70 13.25
N ASP A 3 -4.82 -16.07 13.04
CA ASP A 3 -3.69 -15.69 13.88
C ASP A 3 -3.52 -14.16 13.87
N SER A 4 -3.72 -13.52 15.03
CA SER A 4 -3.75 -12.06 15.23
C SER A 4 -2.37 -11.38 15.12
N ASN A 5 -1.46 -11.88 14.28
CA ASN A 5 -0.12 -11.30 14.11
C ASN A 5 0.36 -11.21 12.65
N THR A 6 -0.47 -11.54 11.67
CA THR A 6 -0.09 -11.33 10.26
C THR A 6 -0.43 -9.89 9.89
N ALA A 7 0.59 -9.06 9.70
CA ALA A 7 0.39 -7.71 9.20
C ALA A 7 -0.33 -7.76 7.83
N PRO A 8 -1.38 -6.96 7.60
CA PRO A 8 -2.17 -7.01 6.38
C PRO A 8 -1.28 -6.69 5.17
N LEU A 9 -1.49 -7.38 4.06
CA LEU A 9 -0.77 -7.13 2.82
C LEU A 9 -1.49 -6.06 2.00
N CYS A 10 -0.73 -5.27 1.25
CA CYS A 10 -1.24 -4.29 0.31
C CYS A 10 -2.30 -4.92 -0.61
N ASN A 11 -3.49 -4.35 -0.65
CA ASN A 11 -4.60 -4.81 -1.50
C ASN A 11 -4.28 -4.72 -3.00
N ASP A 12 -3.33 -3.87 -3.38
CA ASP A 12 -2.99 -3.62 -4.78
C ASP A 12 -1.91 -4.60 -5.28
N CYS A 13 -0.75 -4.64 -4.64
CA CYS A 13 0.37 -5.48 -5.08
C CYS A 13 0.46 -6.84 -4.39
N ARG A 14 -0.16 -7.00 -3.22
CA ARG A 14 -0.11 -8.23 -2.37
C ARG A 14 1.31 -8.72 -2.03
N ASP A 15 2.32 -7.89 -2.28
CA ASP A 15 3.75 -8.21 -2.14
C ASP A 15 4.35 -7.58 -0.87
N ARG A 16 3.82 -6.44 -0.46
CA ARG A 16 4.32 -5.67 0.69
C ARG A 16 3.26 -5.55 1.76
N VAL A 17 3.71 -5.45 3.01
CA VAL A 17 2.85 -5.12 4.14
C VAL A 17 2.19 -3.75 3.90
N ALA A 18 0.93 -3.64 4.24
CA ALA A 18 0.18 -2.41 4.20
C ALA A 18 0.59 -1.51 5.38
N GLU A 19 0.87 -0.26 5.05
CA GLU A 19 1.28 0.78 5.99
C GLU A 19 0.24 1.92 6.04
N ILE A 20 -0.57 2.02 4.99
CA ILE A 20 -1.61 3.03 4.81
C ILE A 20 -2.98 2.34 4.85
N PHE A 21 -3.83 2.77 5.78
CA PHE A 21 -5.16 2.20 6.02
C PHE A 21 -6.21 3.23 5.60
N GLN A 22 -6.91 2.95 4.51
CA GLN A 22 -7.94 3.83 3.93
C GLN A 22 -9.31 3.15 4.00
N VAL A 23 -10.38 3.95 3.90
CA VAL A 23 -11.76 3.43 3.86
C VAL A 23 -12.00 2.47 2.70
N ASN A 24 -11.23 2.60 1.62
CA ASN A 24 -11.32 1.77 0.42
C ASN A 24 -10.27 0.64 0.37
N GLY A 25 -9.49 0.43 1.44
CA GLY A 25 -8.53 -0.67 1.51
C GLY A 25 -7.21 -0.30 2.16
N GLU A 26 -6.31 -1.29 2.16
CA GLU A 26 -5.03 -1.25 2.84
C GLU A 26 -3.93 -1.26 1.79
N TYR A 27 -2.99 -0.33 1.86
CA TYR A 27 -2.00 -0.12 0.81
C TYR A 27 -0.59 0.01 1.40
N CYS A 28 0.41 -0.50 0.68
CA CYS A 28 1.79 -0.14 0.96
C CYS A 28 2.07 1.30 0.50
N LEU A 29 3.12 1.92 1.05
CA LEU A 29 3.44 3.31 0.76
C LEU A 29 3.57 3.59 -0.75
N ARG A 30 4.20 2.68 -1.50
CA ARG A 30 4.43 2.84 -2.94
C ARG A 30 3.13 2.88 -3.74
N CYS A 31 2.27 1.86 -3.57
CA CYS A 31 0.99 1.79 -4.28
C CYS A 31 0.08 2.97 -3.89
N TRP A 32 0.13 3.42 -2.64
CA TRP A 32 -0.64 4.58 -2.22
C TRP A 32 -0.16 5.88 -2.87
N GLN A 33 1.16 6.07 -2.97
CA GLN A 33 1.75 7.22 -3.66
C GLN A 33 1.40 7.22 -5.15
N GLU A 34 1.53 6.09 -5.84
CA GLU A 34 1.17 5.95 -7.26
C GLU A 34 -0.31 6.25 -7.52
N LYS A 35 -1.22 5.87 -6.60
CA LYS A 35 -2.66 6.16 -6.69
C LYS A 35 -2.99 7.63 -6.40
N THR A 36 -2.34 8.23 -5.40
CA THR A 36 -2.62 9.60 -4.97
C THR A 36 -1.98 10.63 -5.89
N TYR A 37 -0.81 10.29 -6.43
CA TYR A 37 0.05 11.17 -7.19
C TYR A 37 0.56 10.49 -8.48
N PRO A 38 -0.35 10.11 -9.40
CA PRO A 38 0.01 9.37 -10.62
C PRO A 38 0.96 10.13 -11.55
N ASP A 39 0.98 11.46 -11.46
CA ASP A 39 1.85 12.35 -12.24
C ASP A 39 3.26 12.51 -11.63
N VAL A 40 3.47 12.04 -10.41
CA VAL A 40 4.77 12.07 -9.74
C VAL A 40 5.53 10.79 -10.11
N LYS A 41 5.65 10.54 -11.42
CA LYS A 41 6.59 9.55 -11.94
C LYS A 41 7.99 10.12 -11.80
N THR A 42 8.58 9.85 -10.65
CA THR A 42 10.02 9.63 -10.48
C THR A 42 10.89 10.67 -11.19
N ASN A 43 10.94 11.90 -10.68
CA ASN A 43 12.13 12.70 -10.89
C ASN A 43 13.21 12.12 -9.96
N SER A 44 13.89 11.06 -10.43
CA SER A 44 15.17 10.63 -9.86
C SER A 44 16.16 11.79 -10.05
N ILE A 45 16.32 12.60 -9.01
CA ILE A 45 17.48 13.50 -8.83
C ILE A 45 18.50 12.73 -7.99
#